data_AF-A0A6P0TGE6-F1
#
_entry.id   AF-A0A6P0TGE6-F1
#
_cell.length_a   1.000
_cell.length_b   1.000
_cell.length_c   1.000
_cell.angle_alpha   90.00
_cell.angle_beta   90.00
_cell.angle_gamma   90.00
#
_symmetry.space_group_name_H-M   'P 1'
#
loop_
_entity.id
_entity.type
_entity.pdbx_description
1 polymer ?
#
loop_
_entity_poly.entity_id
_entity_poly.type
_entity_poly.pdbx_seq_one_letter_code
_entity_poly.pdbx_strand_id
1 'polypeptide(L)'
;MIPAAVVCLLLFGPRFWRQVCPLAWIVQLPRIFGLKANRQHQISRTGWLATQFPYITFGLFFLGLNIRLLFVNSDRLGLGLALLFISLAALTSGVWFGGRTWCQYFCPMIGVEMLYMGVEGALGNPLISKSSRFSTNLCQTVDRRGKHKSACVGCSLPCIDLQPDKLYWQQILQPGLKWLYYGYVGLVVGFFGYLFLYSGNHQFLASGAMWLETHQLSTLFQPGLYLLDRAIHIPKVVAVPLTLGVSAGLGYITGCFLESQYKQLPRRRPFPQLALQHHCFSICTFISFNLLFFMGVRPSLGWLPSILLEGTSWGLVCVATMWLCRALLRTVPEKV
;
A
#
# COMPACT_ATOMS: atom_id res chain seq x y z
N MET A 1 9.19 -9.96 3.30
CA MET A 1 8.33 -9.84 2.10
C MET A 1 7.81 -8.42 1.86
N ILE A 2 7.20 -7.74 2.84
CA ILE A 2 6.65 -6.37 2.66
C ILE A 2 7.71 -5.31 2.27
N PRO A 3 8.93 -5.30 2.86
CA PRO A 3 10.04 -4.43 2.43
C PRO A 3 10.38 -4.53 0.93
N ALA A 4 10.49 -5.76 0.41
CA ALA A 4 10.81 -6.00 -1.00
C ALA A 4 9.66 -5.62 -1.94
N ALA A 5 8.40 -5.78 -1.49
CA ALA A 5 7.23 -5.37 -2.24
C ALA A 5 7.21 -3.86 -2.50
N VAL A 6 7.52 -3.06 -1.48
CA VAL A 6 7.55 -1.59 -1.58
C VAL A 6 8.65 -1.10 -2.52
N VAL A 7 9.84 -1.71 -2.45
CA VAL A 7 10.93 -1.43 -3.40
C VAL A 7 10.53 -1.81 -4.83
N CYS A 8 9.91 -2.98 -5.00
CA CYS A 8 9.41 -3.44 -6.29
C CYS A 8 8.33 -2.51 -6.86
N LEU A 9 7.41 -2.03 -6.03
CA LEU A 9 6.39 -1.05 -6.42
C LEU A 9 6.99 0.27 -6.89
N LEU A 10 8.02 0.79 -6.20
CA LEU A 10 8.67 2.04 -6.60
C LEU A 10 9.49 1.87 -7.89
N LEU A 11 10.15 0.73 -8.08
CA LEU A 11 10.98 0.46 -9.25
C LEU A 11 10.16 0.12 -10.50
N PHE A 12 9.23 -0.83 -10.39
CA PHE A 12 8.52 -1.42 -11.54
C PHE A 12 7.05 -0.99 -11.65
N GLY A 13 6.53 -0.33 -10.61
CA GLY A 13 5.15 0.12 -10.56
C GLY A 13 4.15 -0.96 -10.13
N PRO A 14 2.89 -0.56 -9.90
CA PRO A 14 1.83 -1.43 -9.39
C PRO A 14 1.44 -2.56 -10.35
N ARG A 15 1.58 -2.34 -11.67
CA ARG A 15 1.24 -3.36 -12.68
C ARG A 15 2.10 -4.61 -12.55
N PHE A 16 3.41 -4.44 -12.39
CA PHE A 16 4.34 -5.56 -12.27
C PHE A 16 4.10 -6.34 -10.97
N TRP A 17 3.95 -5.64 -9.85
CA TRP A 17 3.67 -6.26 -8.56
C TRP A 17 2.44 -7.18 -8.59
N ARG A 18 1.35 -6.75 -9.24
CA ARG A 18 0.11 -7.53 -9.34
C ARG A 18 0.17 -8.71 -10.31
N GLN A 19 1.20 -8.80 -11.15
CA GLN A 19 1.46 -9.98 -11.97
C GLN A 19 2.25 -11.04 -11.19
N VAL A 20 3.15 -10.60 -10.30
CA VAL A 20 3.97 -11.47 -9.45
C VAL A 20 3.21 -11.91 -8.18
N CYS A 21 2.17 -11.17 -7.78
CA CYS A 21 1.40 -11.45 -6.57
C CYS A 21 0.70 -12.83 -6.62
N PRO A 22 0.99 -13.75 -5.67
CA PRO A 22 0.38 -15.09 -5.67
C PRO A 22 -1.13 -15.04 -5.38
N LEU A 23 -1.59 -14.09 -4.57
CA LEU A 23 -3.02 -13.89 -4.30
C LEU A 23 -3.80 -13.51 -5.55
N ALA A 24 -3.20 -12.71 -6.45
CA ALA A 24 -3.85 -12.35 -7.71
C ALA A 24 -4.10 -13.59 -8.60
N TRP A 25 -3.23 -14.59 -8.54
CA TRP A 25 -3.42 -15.88 -9.20
C TRP A 25 -4.50 -16.72 -8.52
N ILE A 26 -4.50 -16.81 -7.18
CA ILE A 26 -5.47 -17.60 -6.40
C ILE A 26 -6.91 -17.14 -6.68
N VAL A 27 -7.16 -15.83 -6.71
CA VAL A 27 -8.48 -15.25 -7.02
C VAL A 27 -9.00 -15.67 -8.40
N GLN A 28 -8.08 -15.96 -9.32
CA GLN A 28 -8.41 -16.30 -10.71
C GLN A 28 -8.59 -17.81 -10.94
N LEU A 29 -8.18 -18.66 -9.99
CA LEU A 29 -8.34 -20.11 -10.07
C LEU A 29 -9.77 -20.55 -10.43
N PRO A 30 -10.86 -20.01 -9.83
CA PRO A 30 -12.22 -20.43 -10.16
C PRO A 30 -12.53 -20.27 -11.65
N ARG A 31 -12.07 -19.16 -12.25
CA ARG A 31 -12.27 -18.88 -13.67
C ARG A 31 -11.49 -19.84 -14.57
N ILE A 32 -10.28 -20.22 -14.17
CA ILE A 32 -9.46 -21.21 -14.89
C ILE A 32 -10.13 -22.58 -14.87
N PHE A 33 -10.73 -22.96 -13.74
CA PHE A 33 -11.54 -24.18 -13.62
C PHE A 33 -12.94 -24.08 -14.25
N GLY A 34 -13.25 -23.00 -14.99
CA GLY A 34 -14.51 -22.84 -15.70
C GLY A 34 -15.71 -22.47 -14.81
N LEU A 35 -15.51 -22.23 -13.51
CA LEU A 35 -16.55 -21.74 -12.62
C LEU A 35 -16.90 -20.29 -13.01
N LYS A 36 -18.14 -20.11 -13.46
CA LYS A 36 -18.67 -18.77 -13.79
C LYS A 36 -19.20 -18.15 -12.51
N ALA A 37 -18.66 -16.99 -12.14
CA ALA A 37 -19.19 -16.20 -11.06
C ALA A 37 -20.66 -15.84 -11.33
N ASN A 38 -21.46 -15.84 -10.27
CA ASN A 38 -22.89 -15.55 -10.37
C ASN A 38 -23.07 -14.10 -10.82
N ARG A 39 -23.73 -13.88 -11.97
CA ARG A 39 -23.95 -12.53 -12.54
C ARG A 39 -24.74 -11.62 -11.60
N GLN A 40 -25.58 -12.20 -10.74
CA GLN A 40 -26.41 -11.47 -9.79
C GLN A 40 -25.61 -10.84 -8.63
N HIS A 41 -24.43 -11.38 -8.33
CA HIS A 41 -23.57 -10.89 -7.25
C HIS A 41 -22.44 -9.99 -7.75
N GLN A 42 -22.48 -9.54 -9.01
CA GLN A 42 -21.45 -8.63 -9.52
C GLN A 42 -21.56 -7.27 -8.85
N ILE A 43 -20.44 -6.82 -8.27
CA ILE A 43 -20.34 -5.51 -7.63
C ILE A 43 -20.66 -4.43 -8.67
N SER A 44 -21.66 -3.59 -8.36
CA SER A 44 -22.00 -2.46 -9.21
C SER A 44 -20.80 -1.52 -9.37
N ARG A 45 -20.51 -1.14 -10.61
CA ARG A 45 -19.41 -0.24 -10.97
C ARG A 45 -19.54 1.16 -10.34
N THR A 46 -20.76 1.55 -9.97
CA THR A 46 -21.10 2.84 -9.36
C THR A 46 -21.68 2.67 -7.94
N GLY A 47 -21.62 1.46 -7.38
CA GLY A 47 -22.18 1.17 -6.06
C GLY A 47 -21.39 1.84 -4.91
N TRP A 48 -21.97 1.82 -3.71
CA TRP A 48 -21.35 2.34 -2.49
C TRP A 48 -19.91 1.83 -2.29
N LEU A 49 -19.70 0.52 -2.50
CA LEU A 49 -18.40 -0.12 -2.38
C LEU A 49 -17.35 0.49 -3.33
N ALA A 50 -17.76 0.88 -4.55
CA ALA A 50 -16.85 1.48 -5.54
C ALA A 50 -16.44 2.91 -5.20
N THR A 51 -17.20 3.60 -4.34
CA THR A 51 -16.87 4.96 -3.87
C THR A 51 -16.11 4.97 -2.55
N GLN A 52 -16.43 4.04 -1.64
CA GLN A 52 -15.87 4.00 -0.29
C GLN A 52 -14.66 3.05 -0.15
N PHE A 53 -14.25 2.37 -1.22
CA PHE A 53 -13.15 1.42 -1.13
C PHE A 53 -11.83 2.00 -0.58
N PRO A 54 -11.45 3.30 -0.74
CA PRO A 54 -10.21 3.80 -0.14
C PRO A 54 -10.25 3.71 1.39
N TYR A 55 -11.40 3.97 2.00
CA TYR A 55 -11.59 3.85 3.45
C TYR A 55 -11.62 2.40 3.90
N ILE A 56 -12.31 1.53 3.16
CA ILE A 56 -12.37 0.09 3.47
C ILE A 56 -10.96 -0.51 3.42
N THR A 57 -10.22 -0.17 2.37
CA THR A 57 -8.84 -0.58 2.18
C THR A 57 -7.95 -0.09 3.32
N PHE A 58 -8.07 1.19 3.68
CA PHE A 58 -7.31 1.76 4.79
C PHE A 58 -7.64 1.05 6.12
N GLY A 59 -8.92 0.78 6.38
CA GLY A 59 -9.37 0.06 7.57
C GLY A 59 -8.85 -1.38 7.61
N LEU A 60 -8.88 -2.10 6.50
CA LEU A 60 -8.33 -3.45 6.39
C LEU A 60 -6.80 -3.45 6.54
N PHE A 61 -6.12 -2.45 6.00
CA PHE A 61 -4.67 -2.28 6.19
C PHE A 61 -4.34 -1.99 7.66
N PHE A 62 -5.07 -1.07 8.30
CA PHE A 62 -4.95 -0.78 9.73
C PHE A 62 -5.18 -2.02 10.59
N LEU A 63 -6.27 -2.76 10.34
CA LEU A 63 -6.57 -4.00 11.05
C LEU A 63 -5.46 -5.04 10.83
N GLY A 64 -4.97 -5.17 9.61
CA GLY A 64 -3.85 -6.05 9.28
C GLY A 64 -2.56 -5.70 10.04
N LEU A 65 -2.24 -4.41 10.20
CA LEU A 65 -1.10 -3.97 11.00
C LEU A 65 -1.26 -4.31 12.48
N ASN A 66 -2.46 -4.11 13.05
CA ASN A 66 -2.77 -4.48 14.42
C ASN A 66 -2.62 -5.98 14.65
N ILE A 67 -3.25 -6.79 13.79
CA ILE A 67 -3.15 -8.26 13.85
C ILE A 67 -1.68 -8.69 13.73
N ARG A 68 -0.93 -8.03 12.85
CA ARG A 68 0.48 -8.33 12.65
C ARG A 68 1.32 -8.08 13.90
N LEU A 69 1.14 -6.93 14.55
CA LEU A 69 1.87 -6.56 15.75
C LEU A 69 1.48 -7.39 16.98
N LEU A 70 0.22 -7.83 17.05
CA LEU A 70 -0.31 -8.54 18.23
C LEU A 70 -0.15 -10.06 18.15
N PHE A 71 -0.37 -10.67 16.98
CA PHE A 71 -0.55 -12.12 16.87
C PHE A 71 0.42 -12.81 15.91
N VAL A 72 0.71 -12.20 14.75
CA VAL A 72 1.34 -12.91 13.63
C VAL A 72 2.87 -12.89 13.68
N ASN A 73 3.50 -11.92 14.34
CA ASN A 73 4.96 -11.79 14.30
C ASN A 73 5.69 -12.90 15.08
N SER A 74 5.11 -13.42 16.17
CA SER A 74 5.78 -14.38 17.05
C SER A 74 5.46 -15.85 16.80
N ASP A 75 4.33 -16.15 16.16
CA ASP A 75 3.84 -17.53 16.03
C ASP A 75 3.76 -17.99 14.56
N ARG A 76 4.46 -19.10 14.28
CA ARG A 76 4.51 -19.74 12.97
C ARG A 76 3.14 -20.31 12.59
N LEU A 77 2.39 -20.82 13.56
CA LEU A 77 1.05 -21.35 13.33
C LEU A 77 0.06 -20.22 13.05
N GLY A 78 0.10 -19.14 13.84
CA GLY A 78 -0.66 -17.92 13.59
C GLY A 78 -0.44 -17.34 12.19
N LEU A 79 0.82 -17.25 11.73
CA LEU A 79 1.15 -16.84 10.35
C LEU A 79 0.55 -17.79 9.31
N GLY A 80 0.70 -19.10 9.50
CA GLY A 80 0.17 -20.11 8.57
C GLY A 80 -1.36 -20.04 8.44
N LEU A 81 -2.06 -19.96 9.57
CA LEU A 81 -3.53 -19.83 9.61
C LEU A 81 -4.00 -18.51 8.99
N ALA A 82 -3.32 -17.40 9.27
CA ALA A 82 -3.64 -16.10 8.66
C ALA A 82 -3.48 -16.13 7.14
N LEU A 83 -2.40 -16.73 6.62
CA LEU A 83 -2.16 -16.89 5.19
C LEU A 83 -3.20 -17.80 4.52
N LEU A 84 -3.57 -18.91 5.17
CA LEU A 84 -4.63 -19.80 4.70
C LEU A 84 -5.98 -19.09 4.66
N PHE A 85 -6.33 -18.37 5.73
CA PHE A 85 -7.57 -17.61 5.81
C PHE A 85 -7.68 -16.57 4.68
N ILE A 86 -6.63 -15.76 4.48
CA ILE A 86 -6.60 -14.75 3.41
C ILE A 86 -6.67 -15.42 2.03
N SER A 87 -6.01 -16.56 1.84
CA SER A 87 -6.06 -17.31 0.58
C SER A 87 -7.46 -17.87 0.29
N LEU A 88 -8.14 -18.39 1.31
CA LEU A 88 -9.52 -18.86 1.20
C LEU A 88 -10.50 -17.69 0.95
N ALA A 89 -10.32 -16.55 1.62
CA ALA A 89 -11.11 -15.35 1.38
C ALA A 89 -10.93 -14.82 -0.06
N ALA A 90 -9.70 -14.86 -0.56
CA ALA A 90 -9.38 -14.52 -1.95
C ALA A 90 -10.03 -15.50 -2.95
N LEU A 91 -10.03 -16.80 -2.66
CA LEU A 91 -10.68 -17.80 -3.50
C LEU A 91 -12.21 -17.63 -3.52
N THR A 92 -12.83 -17.50 -2.34
CA THR A 92 -14.28 -17.37 -2.17
C THR A 92 -14.82 -16.12 -2.85
N SER A 93 -14.15 -14.98 -2.70
CA SER A 93 -14.51 -13.75 -3.40
C SER A 93 -14.39 -13.88 -4.93
N GLY A 94 -13.39 -14.63 -5.43
CA GLY A 94 -13.27 -14.99 -6.84
C GLY A 94 -14.43 -15.84 -7.36
N VAL A 95 -14.96 -16.77 -6.57
CA VAL A 95 -16.14 -17.59 -6.91
C VAL A 95 -17.43 -16.76 -6.91
N TRP A 96 -17.61 -15.90 -5.90
CA TRP A 96 -18.86 -15.16 -5.70
C TRP A 96 -18.99 -13.93 -6.60
N PHE A 97 -18.01 -13.04 -6.54
CA PHE A 97 -18.05 -11.75 -7.23
C PHE A 97 -17.41 -11.82 -8.62
N GLY A 98 -16.54 -12.80 -8.84
CA GLY A 98 -15.78 -12.96 -10.08
C GLY A 98 -14.64 -11.94 -10.24
N GLY A 99 -13.83 -12.14 -11.27
CA GLY A 99 -12.79 -11.18 -11.67
C GLY A 99 -11.67 -11.01 -10.65
N ARG A 100 -11.06 -9.81 -10.59
CA ARG A 100 -10.02 -9.42 -9.62
C ARG A 100 -10.58 -8.60 -8.46
N THR A 101 -11.81 -8.88 -8.05
CA THR A 101 -12.56 -8.11 -7.05
C THR A 101 -11.88 -8.08 -5.68
N TRP A 102 -11.31 -9.21 -5.23
CA TRP A 102 -10.48 -9.25 -4.01
C TRP A 102 -9.35 -8.22 -4.07
N CYS A 103 -8.52 -8.29 -5.12
CA CYS A 103 -7.37 -7.43 -5.29
C CYS A 103 -7.75 -5.94 -5.32
N GLN A 104 -8.96 -5.62 -5.79
CA GLN A 104 -9.40 -4.23 -5.99
C GLN A 104 -10.09 -3.63 -4.76
N TYR A 105 -10.90 -4.40 -4.04
CA TYR A 105 -11.75 -3.88 -2.97
C TYR A 105 -11.36 -4.36 -1.56
N PHE A 106 -10.85 -5.58 -1.45
CA PHE A 106 -10.64 -6.24 -0.16
C PHE A 106 -9.16 -6.44 0.19
N CYS A 107 -8.26 -6.34 -0.78
CA CYS A 107 -6.84 -6.52 -0.54
C CYS A 107 -6.29 -5.35 0.28
N PRO A 108 -5.77 -5.57 1.49
CA PRO A 108 -5.23 -4.47 2.31
C PRO A 108 -4.03 -3.77 1.64
N MET A 109 -3.33 -4.45 0.72
CA MET A 109 -2.21 -3.86 -0.02
C MET A 109 -2.65 -2.89 -1.12
N ILE A 110 -3.92 -2.88 -1.54
CA ILE A 110 -4.35 -2.00 -2.63
C ILE A 110 -4.15 -0.52 -2.29
N GLY A 111 -4.23 -0.17 -0.99
CA GLY A 111 -4.00 1.19 -0.52
C GLY A 111 -2.54 1.61 -0.64
N VAL A 112 -1.62 0.69 -0.37
CA VAL A 112 -0.19 0.89 -0.58
C VAL A 112 0.10 1.03 -2.07
N GLU A 113 -0.49 0.17 -2.90
CA GLU A 113 -0.34 0.26 -4.35
C GLU A 113 -0.81 1.62 -4.87
N MET A 114 -1.95 2.14 -4.37
CA MET A 114 -2.48 3.45 -4.75
C MET A 114 -1.53 4.60 -4.47
N LEU A 115 -0.77 4.51 -3.39
CA LEU A 115 0.26 5.49 -3.05
C LEU A 115 1.30 5.68 -4.17
N TYR A 116 1.58 4.60 -4.91
CA TYR A 116 2.58 4.55 -5.99
C TYR A 116 1.97 4.68 -7.40
N MET A 117 0.67 4.93 -7.55
CA MET A 117 0.00 5.03 -8.88
C MET A 117 0.16 6.38 -9.57
N GLY A 118 0.63 7.41 -8.86
CA GLY A 118 0.76 8.77 -9.39
C GLY A 118 1.89 8.94 -10.41
N VAL A 119 2.81 7.98 -10.53
CA VAL A 119 3.93 8.00 -11.48
C VAL A 119 4.22 6.57 -11.90
N GLU A 120 4.51 6.33 -13.18
CA GLU A 120 5.09 5.04 -13.60
C GLU A 120 6.37 4.75 -12.79
N GLY A 121 6.68 3.48 -12.52
CA GLY A 121 7.84 3.11 -11.71
C GLY A 121 9.12 3.79 -12.18
N ALA A 122 10.10 3.98 -11.29
CA ALA A 122 11.35 4.69 -11.63
C ALA A 122 12.08 4.07 -12.84
N LEU A 123 11.96 2.74 -13.02
CA LEU A 123 12.48 1.96 -14.15
C LEU A 123 11.38 1.52 -15.12
N GLY A 124 10.22 2.16 -15.07
CA GLY A 124 9.04 1.85 -15.88
C GLY A 124 9.42 1.75 -17.36
N ASN A 125 9.49 0.53 -17.86
CA ASN A 125 9.92 0.26 -19.21
C ASN A 125 8.68 0.25 -20.13
N PRO A 126 8.54 1.20 -21.08
CA PRO A 126 7.41 1.20 -22.03
C PRO A 126 7.40 -0.04 -22.94
N LEU A 127 8.48 -0.83 -22.95
CA LEU A 127 8.60 -2.07 -23.72
C LEU A 127 7.63 -3.18 -23.26
N ILE A 128 7.23 -3.22 -21.98
CA ILE A 128 6.15 -4.11 -21.51
C ILE A 128 4.77 -3.55 -21.88
N SER A 129 4.68 -2.25 -22.19
CA SER A 129 3.42 -1.55 -22.45
C SER A 129 2.97 -1.56 -23.92
N LYS A 130 3.84 -1.87 -24.89
CA LYS A 130 3.52 -1.67 -26.32
C LYS A 130 3.63 -2.90 -27.21
N SER A 131 4.19 -4.02 -26.77
CA SER A 131 4.47 -5.14 -27.66
C SER A 131 4.62 -6.47 -26.94
N SER A 132 3.52 -7.06 -26.51
CA SER A 132 3.46 -8.52 -26.44
C SER A 132 2.18 -9.00 -27.09
N ARG A 133 2.34 -9.67 -28.25
CA ARG A 133 1.31 -10.49 -28.90
C ARG A 133 0.73 -11.55 -27.93
N PHE A 134 1.47 -11.83 -26.86
CA PHE A 134 1.02 -12.50 -25.64
C PHE A 134 0.52 -11.47 -24.61
N SER A 135 -0.79 -11.28 -24.51
CA SER A 135 -1.36 -10.56 -23.37
C SER A 135 -1.33 -11.47 -22.15
N THR A 136 -0.29 -11.36 -21.32
CA THR A 136 -0.23 -11.98 -19.98
C THR A 136 -1.20 -11.31 -19.00
N ASN A 137 -1.83 -10.21 -19.40
CA ASN A 137 -2.88 -9.56 -18.62
C ASN A 137 -4.19 -10.33 -18.79
N LEU A 138 -4.53 -11.20 -17.84
CA LEU A 138 -5.79 -11.97 -17.75
C LEU A 138 -7.09 -11.12 -17.83
N CYS A 139 -6.98 -9.80 -17.86
CA CYS A 139 -8.08 -8.85 -18.00
C CYS A 139 -8.32 -8.37 -19.44
N GLN A 140 -7.50 -8.80 -20.41
CA GLN A 140 -7.67 -8.48 -21.82
C GLN A 140 -7.93 -9.76 -22.62
N THR A 141 -8.89 -9.70 -23.53
CA THR A 141 -9.13 -10.73 -24.55
C THR A 141 -8.92 -10.12 -25.93
N VAL A 142 -8.39 -10.89 -26.87
CA VAL A 142 -8.29 -10.44 -28.27
C VAL A 142 -9.58 -10.83 -28.98
N ASP A 143 -10.26 -9.85 -29.57
CA ASP A 143 -11.44 -10.08 -30.41
C ASP A 143 -11.03 -10.77 -31.72
N ARG A 144 -11.95 -11.41 -32.45
CA ARG A 144 -11.69 -12.09 -33.74
C ARG A 144 -11.05 -11.18 -34.80
N ARG A 145 -11.14 -9.87 -34.62
CA ARG A 145 -10.51 -8.82 -35.47
C ARG A 145 -9.12 -8.37 -34.99
N GLY A 146 -8.51 -9.07 -34.04
CA GLY A 146 -7.20 -8.71 -33.47
C GLY A 146 -7.21 -7.49 -32.53
N LYS A 147 -8.38 -6.94 -32.19
CA LYS A 147 -8.50 -5.80 -31.26
C LYS A 147 -8.58 -6.29 -29.81
N HIS A 148 -7.75 -5.74 -28.93
CA HIS A 148 -7.83 -6.00 -27.49
C HIS A 148 -9.12 -5.42 -26.90
N LYS A 149 -9.97 -6.27 -26.30
CA LYS A 149 -11.14 -5.90 -25.50
C LYS A 149 -10.90 -6.23 -24.02
N SER A 150 -11.40 -5.38 -23.13
CA SER A 150 -11.38 -5.66 -21.69
C SER A 150 -12.37 -6.77 -21.35
N ALA A 151 -11.88 -7.87 -20.80
CA ALA A 151 -12.69 -9.01 -20.34
C ALA A 151 -12.98 -8.95 -18.82
N CYS A 152 -12.95 -7.73 -18.25
CA CYS A 152 -13.14 -7.50 -16.83
C CYS A 152 -14.61 -7.69 -16.43
N VAL A 153 -14.82 -8.50 -15.40
CA VAL A 153 -16.13 -8.75 -14.78
C VAL A 153 -16.04 -8.28 -13.32
N GLY A 154 -16.98 -7.46 -12.86
CA GLY A 154 -17.06 -7.01 -11.46
C GLY A 154 -16.06 -5.94 -11.00
N CYS A 155 -15.22 -5.38 -11.88
CA CYS A 155 -14.25 -4.32 -11.54
C CYS A 155 -14.83 -2.91 -11.72
N SER A 156 -14.41 -1.94 -10.87
CA SER A 156 -14.67 -0.52 -11.14
C SER A 156 -13.89 -0.05 -12.37
N LEU A 157 -14.43 0.97 -13.05
CA LEU A 157 -13.82 1.61 -14.22
C LEU A 157 -13.54 3.07 -13.87
N PRO A 158 -12.33 3.58 -14.15
CA PRO A 158 -11.15 2.91 -14.71
C PRO A 158 -10.53 1.89 -13.75
N CYS A 159 -10.01 0.78 -14.29
CA CYS A 159 -9.40 -0.28 -13.49
C CYS A 159 -7.90 -0.03 -13.32
N ILE A 160 -7.44 -0.20 -12.09
CA ILE A 160 -6.05 -0.13 -11.64
C ILE A 160 -5.06 -1.04 -12.40
N ASP A 161 -5.48 -2.22 -12.88
CA ASP A 161 -4.63 -3.09 -13.70
C ASP A 161 -4.41 -2.51 -15.11
N LEU A 162 -5.43 -1.85 -15.67
CA LEU A 162 -5.46 -1.44 -17.08
C LEU A 162 -5.02 0.01 -17.25
N GLN A 163 -5.58 0.89 -16.42
CA GLN A 163 -5.49 2.35 -16.50
C GLN A 163 -5.27 2.97 -15.10
N PRO A 164 -4.12 2.66 -14.45
CA PRO A 164 -3.79 3.21 -13.12
C PRO A 164 -3.72 4.74 -13.14
N ASP A 165 -3.18 5.36 -14.19
CA ASP A 165 -3.10 6.82 -14.28
C ASP A 165 -4.49 7.48 -14.29
N LYS A 166 -5.43 6.94 -15.08
CA LYS A 166 -6.79 7.49 -15.15
C LYS A 166 -7.51 7.35 -13.83
N LEU A 167 -7.34 6.20 -13.15
CA LEU A 167 -7.89 5.99 -11.82
C LEU A 167 -7.33 6.99 -10.81
N TYR A 168 -6.01 7.19 -10.83
CA TYR A 168 -5.33 8.15 -9.97
C TYR A 168 -5.89 9.58 -10.15
N TRP A 169 -5.92 10.09 -11.37
CA TRP A 169 -6.40 11.45 -11.64
C TRP A 169 -7.89 11.64 -11.33
N GLN A 170 -8.72 10.61 -11.54
CA GLN A 170 -10.15 10.65 -11.18
C GLN A 170 -10.40 10.67 -9.68
N GLN A 171 -9.50 10.07 -8.90
CA GLN A 171 -9.67 9.95 -7.45
C GLN A 171 -8.89 10.99 -6.66
N ILE A 172 -8.01 11.76 -7.29
CA ILE A 172 -7.07 12.64 -6.60
C ILE A 172 -7.77 13.62 -5.64
N LEU A 173 -8.90 14.18 -6.05
CA LEU A 173 -9.69 15.13 -5.27
C LEU A 173 -10.60 14.47 -4.22
N GLN A 174 -10.74 13.13 -4.23
CA GLN A 174 -11.64 12.44 -3.32
C GLN A 174 -11.09 12.43 -1.89
N PRO A 175 -11.95 12.66 -0.88
CA PRO A 175 -11.51 12.72 0.52
C PRO A 175 -10.92 11.38 1.01
N GLY A 176 -11.41 10.25 0.46
CA GLY A 176 -10.89 8.93 0.81
C GLY A 176 -9.44 8.72 0.38
N LEU A 177 -9.05 9.25 -0.78
CA LEU A 177 -7.67 9.16 -1.23
C LEU A 177 -6.77 10.08 -0.38
N LYS A 178 -7.25 11.28 -0.05
CA LYS A 178 -6.55 12.19 0.86
C LYS A 178 -6.32 11.56 2.25
N TRP A 179 -7.33 10.90 2.80
CA TRP A 179 -7.22 10.13 4.04
C TRP A 179 -6.17 9.02 3.94
N LEU A 180 -6.20 8.26 2.85
CA LEU A 180 -5.23 7.20 2.58
C LEU A 180 -3.80 7.75 2.56
N TYR A 181 -3.51 8.81 1.80
CA TYR A 181 -2.13 9.33 1.67
C TYR A 181 -1.58 9.89 2.97
N TYR A 182 -2.32 10.77 3.64
CA TYR A 182 -1.83 11.42 4.85
C TYR A 182 -1.89 10.50 6.08
N GLY A 183 -2.95 9.71 6.18
CA GLY A 183 -3.09 8.69 7.22
C GLY A 183 -2.00 7.62 7.10
N TYR A 184 -1.59 7.24 5.89
CA TYR A 184 -0.52 6.26 5.69
C TYR A 184 0.83 6.73 6.22
N VAL A 185 1.21 8.00 5.99
CA VAL A 185 2.43 8.58 6.58
C VAL A 185 2.39 8.44 8.10
N GLY A 186 1.25 8.80 8.71
CA GLY A 186 1.01 8.66 10.13
C GLY A 186 1.08 7.21 10.62
N LEU A 187 0.54 6.26 9.86
CA LEU A 187 0.62 4.82 10.18
C LEU A 187 2.05 4.30 10.14
N VAL A 188 2.85 4.72 9.15
CA VAL A 188 4.26 4.34 9.06
C VAL A 188 5.02 4.84 10.28
N VAL A 189 4.85 6.11 10.64
CA VAL A 189 5.47 6.72 11.82
C VAL A 189 5.00 6.01 13.09
N GLY A 190 3.70 5.74 13.23
CA GLY A 190 3.15 5.06 14.40
C GLY A 190 3.59 3.62 14.54
N PHE A 191 3.71 2.89 13.43
CA PHE A 191 4.15 1.49 13.45
C PHE A 191 5.57 1.37 14.00
N PHE A 192 6.52 2.15 13.47
CA PHE A 192 7.90 2.13 13.96
C PHE A 192 8.06 2.86 15.30
N GLY A 193 7.29 3.93 15.53
CA GLY A 193 7.24 4.64 16.79
C GLY A 193 6.76 3.75 17.93
N TYR A 194 5.74 2.92 17.71
CA TYR A 194 5.28 1.94 18.69
C TYR A 194 6.36 0.89 18.99
N LEU A 195 7.06 0.38 17.98
CA LEU A 195 8.15 -0.56 18.20
C LEU A 195 9.30 0.05 19.03
N PHE A 196 9.54 1.34 18.87
CA PHE A 196 10.48 2.08 19.71
C PHE A 196 9.96 2.27 21.14
N LEU A 197 8.69 2.65 21.31
CA LEU A 197 8.04 2.78 22.62
C LEU A 197 7.87 1.43 23.34
N TYR A 198 7.85 0.33 22.60
CA TYR A 198 7.75 -1.02 23.14
C TYR A 198 9.08 -1.48 23.75
N SER A 199 10.21 -1.21 23.09
CA SER A 199 11.52 -1.67 23.54
C SER A 199 12.24 -0.67 24.45
N GLY A 200 11.87 0.61 24.44
CA GLY A 200 12.58 1.68 25.14
C GLY A 200 14.01 1.94 24.63
N ASN A 201 14.47 1.19 23.63
CA ASN A 201 15.85 1.22 23.14
C ASN A 201 15.89 1.24 21.60
N HIS A 202 16.64 2.19 21.04
CA HIS A 202 16.89 2.33 19.61
C HIS A 202 17.58 1.11 18.99
N GLN A 203 18.38 0.37 19.77
CA GLN A 203 19.09 -0.82 19.32
C GLN A 203 18.15 -1.97 18.95
N PHE A 204 16.95 -2.03 19.54
CA PHE A 204 15.95 -3.04 19.21
C PHE A 204 15.45 -2.91 17.76
N LEU A 205 15.23 -1.67 17.32
CA LEU A 205 14.83 -1.40 15.94
C LEU A 205 16.00 -1.61 14.97
N ALA A 206 17.20 -1.18 15.36
CA ALA A 206 18.41 -1.26 14.53
C ALA A 206 18.91 -2.69 14.31
N SER A 207 18.72 -3.58 15.28
CA SER A 207 19.12 -4.99 15.19
C SER A 207 18.12 -5.86 14.43
N GLY A 208 16.92 -5.36 14.13
CA GLY A 208 15.86 -6.16 13.52
C GLY A 208 15.31 -7.28 14.43
N ALA A 209 15.65 -7.27 15.72
CA ALA A 209 15.22 -8.26 16.71
C ALA A 209 13.69 -8.36 16.84
N MET A 210 12.97 -7.30 16.44
CA MET A 210 11.51 -7.26 16.35
C MET A 210 10.87 -8.38 15.51
N TRP A 211 11.64 -9.02 14.61
CA TRP A 211 11.17 -10.14 13.78
C TRP A 211 11.42 -11.53 14.37
N LEU A 212 12.20 -11.63 15.46
CA LEU A 212 12.60 -12.90 16.07
C LEU A 212 11.93 -13.16 17.43
N GLU A 213 11.08 -12.26 17.90
CA GLU A 213 10.48 -12.35 19.23
C GLU A 213 9.45 -13.49 19.31
N THR A 214 9.72 -14.51 20.13
CA THR A 214 8.95 -15.77 20.18
C THR A 214 7.78 -15.76 21.18
N HIS A 215 7.73 -14.80 22.12
CA HIS A 215 6.77 -14.79 23.23
C HIS A 215 5.78 -13.60 23.19
N GLN A 216 5.32 -13.13 22.03
CA GLN A 216 4.37 -12.00 21.98
C GLN A 216 2.97 -12.36 22.50
N LEU A 217 2.50 -13.59 22.31
CA LEU A 217 1.16 -14.01 22.76
C LEU A 217 0.99 -13.99 24.28
N SER A 218 2.02 -14.39 25.04
CA SER A 218 1.98 -14.36 26.51
C SER A 218 2.11 -12.94 27.08
N THR A 219 2.50 -11.96 26.27
CA THR A 219 2.70 -10.57 26.68
C THR A 219 1.59 -9.63 26.20
N LEU A 220 0.51 -10.16 25.62
CA LEU A 220 -0.64 -9.38 25.12
C LEU A 220 -1.29 -8.49 26.18
N PHE A 221 -1.38 -8.99 27.42
CA PHE A 221 -1.97 -8.27 28.56
C PHE A 221 -0.94 -7.57 29.44
N GLN A 222 0.35 -7.69 29.11
CA GLN A 222 1.42 -6.97 29.81
C GLN A 222 1.46 -5.51 29.36
N PRO A 223 2.03 -4.60 30.19
CA PRO A 223 2.22 -3.20 29.82
C PRO A 223 2.94 -3.09 28.46
N GLY A 224 2.29 -2.45 27.51
CA GLY A 224 2.74 -2.35 26.12
C GLY A 224 3.44 -1.04 25.75
N LEU A 225 3.48 -0.08 26.68
CA LEU A 225 4.02 1.26 26.45
C LEU A 225 5.09 1.56 27.50
N TYR A 226 6.34 1.72 27.05
CA TYR A 226 7.44 2.23 27.86
C TYR A 226 7.74 3.65 27.39
N LEU A 227 7.36 4.64 28.19
CA LEU A 227 7.74 6.04 27.97
C LEU A 227 8.82 6.39 29.00
N LEU A 228 10.02 6.76 28.54
CA LEU A 228 11.10 7.25 29.42
C LEU A 228 11.39 6.29 30.60
N ASP A 229 11.54 4.99 30.29
CA ASP A 229 11.75 3.90 31.25
C ASP A 229 10.63 3.70 32.30
N ARG A 230 9.48 4.36 32.14
CA ARG A 230 8.27 4.09 32.92
C ARG A 230 7.28 3.27 32.10
N ALA A 231 6.95 2.09 32.63
CA ALA A 231 5.90 1.25 32.09
C ALA A 231 4.54 1.89 32.36
N ILE A 232 3.83 2.24 31.29
CA ILE A 232 2.42 2.62 31.37
C ILE A 232 1.61 1.33 31.30
N HIS A 233 0.76 1.08 32.31
CA HIS A 233 -0.08 -0.12 32.43
C HIS A 233 -1.26 -0.15 31.45
N ILE A 234 -1.01 0.14 30.17
CA ILE A 234 -1.99 -0.07 29.09
C ILE A 234 -1.65 -1.41 28.42
N PRO A 235 -2.60 -2.36 28.33
CA PRO A 235 -2.39 -3.64 27.65
C PRO A 235 -2.00 -3.43 26.19
N LYS A 236 -1.13 -4.27 25.64
CA LYS A 236 -0.72 -4.19 24.22
C LYS A 236 -1.90 -4.16 23.26
N VAL A 237 -2.94 -4.94 23.55
CA VAL A 237 -4.18 -5.02 22.75
C VAL A 237 -4.85 -3.65 22.56
N VAL A 238 -4.71 -2.75 23.53
CA VAL A 238 -5.25 -1.38 23.45
C VAL A 238 -4.16 -0.39 23.00
N ALA A 239 -2.92 -0.57 23.45
CA ALA A 239 -1.81 0.33 23.12
C ALA A 239 -1.50 0.35 21.61
N VAL A 240 -1.51 -0.80 20.94
CA VAL A 240 -1.24 -0.90 19.49
C VAL A 240 -2.27 -0.13 18.65
N PRO A 241 -3.60 -0.41 18.73
CA PRO A 241 -4.57 0.31 17.93
C PRO A 241 -4.65 1.79 18.30
N LEU A 242 -4.45 2.13 19.57
CA LEU A 242 -4.46 3.52 20.01
C LEU A 242 -3.28 4.30 19.42
N THR A 243 -2.06 3.75 19.50
CA THR A 243 -0.87 4.43 18.95
C THR A 243 -0.96 4.57 17.43
N LEU A 244 -1.36 3.51 16.71
CA LEU A 244 -1.56 3.57 15.26
C LEU A 244 -2.70 4.51 14.87
N GLY A 245 -3.80 4.54 15.63
CA GLY A 245 -4.95 5.39 15.35
C GLY A 245 -4.63 6.87 15.57
N VAL A 246 -3.97 7.18 16.70
CA VAL A 246 -3.51 8.54 17.02
C VAL A 246 -2.49 9.00 15.99
N SER A 247 -1.51 8.18 15.63
CA SER A 247 -0.50 8.55 14.65
C SER A 247 -1.09 8.77 13.26
N ALA A 248 -2.04 7.92 12.83
CA ALA A 248 -2.77 8.09 11.58
C ALA A 248 -3.57 9.40 11.56
N GLY A 249 -4.28 9.70 12.65
CA GLY A 249 -5.03 10.94 12.81
C GLY A 249 -4.12 12.18 12.78
N LEU A 250 -3.00 12.15 13.50
CA LEU A 250 -1.98 13.20 13.46
C LEU A 250 -1.38 13.37 12.06
N GLY A 251 -1.08 12.27 11.36
CA GLY A 251 -0.63 12.29 9.97
C GLY A 251 -1.65 12.97 9.04
N TYR A 252 -2.94 12.67 9.21
CA TYR A 252 -4.00 13.33 8.46
C TYR A 252 -4.11 14.83 8.76
N ILE A 253 -4.11 15.22 10.03
CA ILE A 253 -4.21 16.62 10.46
C ILE A 253 -3.02 17.42 9.96
N THR A 254 -1.79 16.91 10.16
CA THR A 254 -0.56 17.56 9.69
C THR A 254 -0.53 17.67 8.17
N GLY A 255 -0.92 16.64 7.43
CA GLY A 255 -1.04 16.70 5.97
C GLY A 255 -2.03 17.76 5.50
N CYS A 256 -3.21 17.85 6.14
CA CYS A 256 -4.20 18.88 5.83
C CYS A 256 -3.70 20.29 6.15
N PHE A 257 -3.02 20.44 7.29
CA PHE A 257 -2.42 21.71 7.70
C PHE A 257 -1.37 22.17 6.68
N LEU A 258 -0.43 21.29 6.31
CA LEU A 258 0.60 21.58 5.30
C LEU A 258 0.00 21.90 3.93
N GLU A 259 -1.06 21.18 3.52
CA GLU A 259 -1.79 21.49 2.29
C GLU A 259 -2.38 22.91 2.32
N SER A 260 -2.98 23.31 3.45
CA SER A 260 -3.52 24.66 3.64
C SER A 260 -2.42 25.72 3.58
N GLN A 261 -1.29 25.49 4.24
CA GLN A 261 -0.14 26.40 4.19
C GLN A 261 0.41 26.53 2.76
N TYR A 262 0.50 25.42 2.03
CA TYR A 262 0.99 25.42 0.65
C TYR A 262 0.05 26.15 -0.33
N LYS A 263 -1.26 26.21 -0.03
CA LYS A 263 -2.23 27.03 -0.77
C LYS A 263 -2.07 28.53 -0.52
N GLN A 264 -1.65 28.92 0.70
CA GLN A 264 -1.53 30.33 1.11
C GLN A 264 -0.24 30.99 0.60
N LEU A 265 0.69 30.23 0.02
CA LEU A 265 1.95 30.76 -0.45
C LEU A 265 1.73 31.74 -1.62
N PRO A 266 2.19 33.00 -1.52
CA PRO A 266 1.95 34.01 -2.55
C PRO A 266 2.62 33.61 -3.87
N ARG A 267 1.84 33.59 -4.96
CA ARG A 267 2.30 33.15 -6.29
C ARG A 267 1.81 34.06 -7.40
N ARG A 268 2.64 34.19 -8.44
CA ARG A 268 2.34 34.97 -9.66
C ARG A 268 1.23 34.35 -10.52
N ARG A 269 0.94 33.05 -10.38
CA ARG A 269 -0.14 32.35 -11.08
C ARG A 269 -0.90 31.44 -10.13
N PRO A 270 -2.24 31.37 -10.22
CA PRO A 270 -3.04 30.44 -9.43
C PRO A 270 -2.62 29.00 -9.77
N PHE A 271 -2.32 28.21 -8.75
CA PHE A 271 -1.90 26.83 -8.91
C PHE A 271 -3.15 25.93 -8.96
N PRO A 272 -3.33 25.09 -10.00
CA PRO A 272 -4.52 24.26 -10.09
C PRO A 272 -4.58 23.27 -8.92
N GLN A 273 -5.77 23.09 -8.34
CA GLN A 273 -5.97 22.23 -7.16
C GLN A 273 -5.49 20.79 -7.40
N LEU A 274 -5.65 20.28 -8.63
CA LEU A 274 -5.19 18.97 -9.05
C LEU A 274 -3.66 18.82 -8.91
N ALA A 275 -2.91 19.83 -9.36
CA ALA A 275 -1.45 19.83 -9.26
C ALA A 275 -1.00 19.93 -7.81
N LEU A 276 -1.70 20.74 -7.00
CA LEU A 276 -1.39 20.91 -5.59
C LEU A 276 -1.46 19.58 -4.84
N GLN A 277 -2.56 18.87 -5.01
CA GLN A 277 -2.74 17.57 -4.37
C GLN A 277 -1.74 16.54 -4.89
N HIS A 278 -1.44 16.53 -6.18
CA HIS A 278 -0.42 15.65 -6.74
C HIS A 278 0.96 15.87 -6.11
N HIS A 279 1.35 17.13 -5.91
CA HIS A 279 2.61 17.46 -5.24
C HIS A 279 2.62 16.97 -3.79
N CYS A 280 1.57 17.27 -3.03
CA CYS A 280 1.46 16.82 -1.64
C CYS A 280 1.51 15.28 -1.54
N PHE A 281 0.75 14.58 -2.39
CA PHE A 281 0.72 13.12 -2.41
C PHE A 281 2.08 12.52 -2.82
N SER A 282 2.76 13.10 -3.80
CA SER A 282 4.10 12.66 -4.21
C SER A 282 5.13 12.81 -3.09
N ILE A 283 5.08 13.94 -2.36
CA ILE A 283 5.94 14.17 -1.18
C ILE A 283 5.60 13.16 -0.07
N CYS A 284 4.32 12.91 0.20
CA CYS A 284 3.90 11.91 1.19
C CYS A 284 4.38 10.50 0.83
N THR A 285 4.29 10.09 -0.43
CA THR A 285 4.82 8.80 -0.91
C THR A 285 6.33 8.73 -0.73
N PHE A 286 7.06 9.79 -1.08
CA PHE A 286 8.51 9.87 -0.90
C PHE A 286 8.91 9.74 0.58
N ILE A 287 8.28 10.50 1.48
CA ILE A 287 8.55 10.43 2.91
C ILE A 287 8.24 9.03 3.45
N SER A 288 7.07 8.49 3.12
CA SER A 288 6.65 7.16 3.58
C SER A 288 7.61 6.07 3.11
N PHE A 289 8.04 6.13 1.85
CA PHE A 289 9.00 5.19 1.28
C PHE A 289 10.34 5.24 2.02
N ASN A 290 10.89 6.43 2.22
CA ASN A 290 12.17 6.59 2.92
C ASN A 290 12.08 6.12 4.38
N LEU A 291 11.00 6.46 5.10
CA LEU A 291 10.78 5.98 6.47
C LEU A 291 10.71 4.46 6.53
N LEU A 292 9.93 3.82 5.65
CA LEU A 292 9.86 2.36 5.56
C LEU A 292 11.22 1.73 5.23
N PHE A 293 11.99 2.37 4.36
CA PHE A 293 13.31 1.90 3.98
C PHE A 293 14.29 1.95 5.15
N PHE A 294 14.45 3.12 5.76
CA PHE A 294 15.42 3.32 6.84
C PHE A 294 15.05 2.60 8.13
N MET A 295 13.76 2.58 8.50
CA MET A 295 13.31 2.01 9.76
C MET A 295 12.94 0.53 9.67
N GLY A 296 12.60 0.03 8.48
CA GLY A 296 12.15 -1.35 8.28
C GLY A 296 13.10 -2.21 7.45
N VAL A 297 13.42 -1.76 6.23
CA VAL A 297 14.22 -2.55 5.28
C VAL A 297 15.68 -2.63 5.74
N ARG A 298 16.31 -1.50 6.05
CA ARG A 298 17.75 -1.42 6.38
C ARG A 298 18.14 -2.28 7.58
N PRO A 299 17.41 -2.29 8.72
CA PRO A 299 17.71 -3.20 9.84
C PRO A 299 17.61 -4.68 9.45
N SER A 300 16.67 -5.01 8.57
CA SER A 300 16.48 -6.39 8.08
C SER A 300 17.60 -6.86 7.14
N LEU A 301 18.40 -5.93 6.62
CA LEU A 301 19.54 -6.18 5.73
C LEU A 301 20.88 -6.22 6.49
N GLY A 302 20.86 -6.28 7.84
CA GLY A 302 22.07 -6.31 8.67
C GLY A 302 23.01 -7.50 8.44
N TRP A 303 22.59 -8.51 7.66
CA TRP A 303 23.42 -9.63 7.23
C TRP A 303 24.34 -9.31 6.04
N LEU A 304 24.13 -8.18 5.35
CA LEU A 304 24.99 -7.72 4.26
C LEU A 304 26.25 -7.03 4.79
N PRO A 305 27.40 -7.15 4.10
CA PRO A 305 28.59 -6.39 4.43
C PRO A 305 28.31 -4.88 4.36
N SER A 306 28.96 -4.11 5.23
CA SER A 306 28.70 -2.67 5.44
C SER A 306 28.71 -1.85 4.15
N ILE A 307 29.69 -2.08 3.27
CA ILE A 307 29.83 -1.39 1.98
C ILE A 307 28.59 -1.62 1.10
N LEU A 308 28.08 -2.85 1.03
CA LEU A 308 26.93 -3.17 0.21
C LEU A 308 25.63 -2.64 0.82
N LEU A 309 25.53 -2.63 2.16
CA LEU A 309 24.40 -2.05 2.87
C LEU A 309 24.32 -0.52 2.67
N GLU A 310 25.46 0.17 2.74
CA GLU A 310 25.53 1.61 2.50
C GLU A 310 25.28 1.95 1.03
N GLY A 311 25.89 1.20 0.11
CA GLY A 311 25.68 1.38 -1.33
C GLY A 311 24.22 1.18 -1.74
N THR A 312 23.56 0.14 -1.22
CA THR A 312 22.12 -0.08 -1.47
C THR A 312 21.25 1.00 -0.84
N SER A 313 21.62 1.50 0.34
CA SER A 313 20.89 2.59 1.02
C SER A 313 20.94 3.89 0.22
N TRP A 314 22.14 4.34 -0.16
CA TRP A 314 22.31 5.54 -0.98
C TRP A 314 21.68 5.38 -2.37
N GLY A 315 21.84 4.22 -2.99
CA GLY A 315 21.22 3.90 -4.28
C GLY A 315 19.69 4.04 -4.23
N LEU A 316 19.04 3.52 -3.19
CA LEU A 316 17.58 3.61 -3.06
C LEU A 316 17.09 5.03 -2.75
N VAL A 317 17.83 5.82 -1.98
CA VAL A 317 17.52 7.24 -1.76
C VAL A 317 17.63 8.02 -3.07
N CYS A 318 18.67 7.77 -3.86
CA CYS A 318 18.83 8.38 -5.18
C CYS A 318 17.66 8.03 -6.10
N VAL A 319 17.26 6.76 -6.15
CA VAL A 319 16.10 6.31 -6.96
C VAL A 319 14.80 6.96 -6.47
N ALA A 320 14.57 7.01 -5.15
CA ALA A 320 13.38 7.67 -4.59
C ALA A 320 13.35 9.17 -4.91
N THR A 321 14.51 9.84 -4.88
CA THR A 321 14.64 11.26 -5.21
C THR A 321 14.42 11.51 -6.69
N MET A 322 15.00 10.67 -7.56
CA MET A 322 14.73 10.70 -9.01
C MET A 322 13.24 10.49 -9.31
N TRP A 323 12.60 9.55 -8.61
CA TRP A 323 11.17 9.32 -8.72
C TRP A 323 10.36 10.55 -8.30
N LEU A 324 10.72 11.18 -7.17
CA LEU A 324 10.06 12.41 -6.68
C LEU A 324 10.21 13.56 -7.70
N CYS A 325 11.42 13.77 -8.24
CA CYS A 325 11.64 14.79 -9.26
C CYS A 325 10.76 14.54 -10.51
N ARG A 326 10.68 13.30 -10.98
CA ARG A 326 9.77 12.94 -12.09
C ARG A 326 8.30 13.15 -11.75
N ALA A 327 7.90 12.85 -10.51
CA ALA A 327 6.55 13.08 -10.02
C ALA A 327 6.19 14.57 -10.09
N LEU A 328 7.04 15.43 -9.51
CA LEU A 328 6.80 16.86 -9.42
C LEU A 328 6.87 17.58 -10.78
N LEU A 329 7.66 17.06 -11.72
CA LEU A 329 7.76 17.60 -13.08
C LEU A 329 6.65 17.09 -14.02
N ARG A 330 5.79 16.17 -13.57
CA ARG A 330 4.75 15.57 -14.41
C ARG A 330 3.72 16.62 -14.81
N THR A 331 3.37 16.65 -16.10
CA THR A 331 2.30 17.51 -16.59
C THR A 331 0.95 17.04 -16.05
N VAL A 332 0.24 17.98 -15.43
CA VAL A 332 -1.07 17.73 -14.82
C VAL A 332 -2.13 17.88 -15.90
N PRO A 333 -3.06 16.93 -16.06
CA PRO A 333 -4.11 17.02 -17.06
C PRO A 333 -5.06 18.19 -16.76
N GLU A 334 -5.44 18.95 -17.79
CA GLU A 334 -6.36 20.09 -17.66
C GLU A 334 -7.81 19.67 -17.39
N LYS A 335 -8.20 18.43 -17.74
CA LYS A 335 -9.51 17.81 -17.49
C LYS A 335 -9.36 16.33 -17.15
N VAL A 336 -10.19 15.85 -16.22
CA VAL A 336 -10.16 14.49 -15.64
C VAL A 336 -11.35 13.66 -16.12
#